data_AF-A0A2V6CAK4-F1
#
_entry.id   AF-A0A2V6CAK4-F1
#
_cell.length_a   1.000
_cell.length_b   1.000
_cell.length_c   1.000
_cell.angle_alpha   90.00
_cell.angle_beta   90.00
_cell.angle_gamma   90.00
#
_symmetry.space_group_name_H-M   'P 1'
#
loop_
_entity.id
_entity.type
_entity.pdbx_description
1 polymer ?
#
loop_
_entity_poly.entity_id
_entity_poly.type
_entity_poly.pdbx_seq_one_letter_code
_entity_poly.pdbx_strand_id
1 'polypeptide(L)'
;NQALETQVYQGILERRPAPVIGRLKEILAKPDPALGYINGELRFWLGWAQEVAGDHATAQDSWRQARSELEPFLKEQPENSPLIGDLALINMGLGDKATALALADRASATVPIEKDAVSGSRPIEILARVAARMGEPDRAIAALQKLLSIPCYGALAENAPLTSALLRLDPMFDPLRGDPRFEKLAHSDGK
;
A
#
# COMPACT_ATOMS: atom_id res chain seq x y z
N ASN A 1 -14.78 7.67 5.08
CA ASN A 1 -13.56 6.93 5.46
C ASN A 1 -12.28 7.65 5.05
N GLN A 2 -12.20 8.20 3.84
CA GLN A 2 -11.06 8.95 3.28
C GLN A 2 -10.29 9.88 4.26
N ALA A 3 -10.98 10.69 5.05
CA ALA A 3 -10.31 11.58 6.02
C ALA A 3 -9.52 10.84 7.11
N LEU A 4 -9.96 9.63 7.49
CA LEU A 4 -9.27 8.78 8.46
C LEU A 4 -8.02 8.15 7.84
N GLU A 5 -8.13 7.58 6.64
CA GLU A 5 -7.01 6.95 5.92
C GLU A 5 -5.89 7.96 5.66
N THR A 6 -6.23 9.18 5.24
CA THR A 6 -5.26 10.28 5.09
C THR A 6 -4.54 10.60 6.40
N GLN A 7 -5.26 10.65 7.52
CA GLN A 7 -4.66 10.89 8.84
C GLN A 7 -3.74 9.74 9.26
N VAL A 8 -4.16 8.49 9.00
CA VAL A 8 -3.34 7.31 9.29
C VAL A 8 -2.05 7.37 8.48
N TYR A 9 -2.16 7.59 7.17
CA TYR A 9 -1.02 7.67 6.28
C TYR A 9 -0.07 8.81 6.67
N GLN A 10 -0.61 9.99 7.02
CA GLN A 10 0.22 11.08 7.54
C GLN A 10 0.99 10.67 8.80
N GLY A 11 0.32 10.06 9.79
CA GLY A 11 0.98 9.56 11.00
C GLY A 11 2.06 8.53 10.72
N ILE A 12 1.88 7.71 9.69
CA ILE A 12 2.87 6.74 9.19
C ILE A 12 4.06 7.46 8.55
N LEU A 13 3.83 8.41 7.65
CA LEU A 13 4.88 9.18 6.98
C LEU A 13 5.74 9.98 7.98
N GLU A 14 5.11 10.53 9.02
CA GLU A 14 5.78 11.25 10.11
C GLU A 14 6.49 10.32 11.12
N ARG A 15 6.36 8.99 10.96
CA ARG A 15 6.84 7.98 11.91
C ARG A 15 6.30 8.19 13.33
N ARG A 16 5.06 8.69 13.43
CA ARG A 16 4.33 8.93 14.68
C ARG A 16 2.91 8.33 14.62
N PRO A 17 2.76 7.03 14.37
CA PRO A 17 1.44 6.40 14.17
C PRO A 17 0.66 6.16 15.47
N ALA A 18 1.24 6.39 16.66
CA ALA A 18 0.59 6.04 17.93
C ALA A 18 -0.84 6.63 18.11
N PRO A 19 -1.12 7.91 17.78
CA PRO A 19 -2.47 8.46 17.91
C PRO A 19 -3.50 7.79 16.99
N VAL A 20 -3.09 7.43 15.77
CA VAL A 20 -4.01 6.83 14.77
C VAL A 20 -4.25 5.35 15.03
N ILE A 21 -3.30 4.63 15.63
CA ILE A 21 -3.48 3.24 16.07
C ILE A 21 -4.63 3.12 17.07
N GLY A 22 -4.69 4.02 18.06
CA GLY A 22 -5.77 4.01 19.06
C GLY A 22 -7.15 4.15 18.40
N ARG A 23 -7.29 5.13 17.50
CA ARG A 23 -8.53 5.39 16.78
C ARG A 23 -8.97 4.23 15.88
N LEU A 24 -8.03 3.61 15.16
CA LEU A 24 -8.32 2.43 14.35
C LEU A 24 -8.78 1.25 15.21
N LYS A 25 -8.14 1.01 16.36
CA LYS A 25 -8.56 -0.03 17.31
C LYS A 25 -9.98 0.19 17.84
N GLU A 26 -10.34 1.44 18.15
CA GLU A 26 -11.69 1.78 18.63
C GLU A 26 -12.76 1.47 17.58
N ILE A 27 -12.52 1.86 16.32
CA ILE A 27 -13.44 1.59 15.20
C ILE A 27 -13.57 0.08 14.97
N LEU A 28 -12.45 -0.63 14.96
CA LEU A 28 -12.40 -2.07 14.68
C LEU A 28 -12.79 -2.96 15.87
N ALA A 29 -13.03 -2.39 17.06
CA ALA A 29 -13.54 -3.13 18.21
C ALA A 29 -15.00 -3.56 18.02
N LYS A 30 -15.78 -2.77 17.26
CA LYS A 30 -17.16 -3.07 16.86
C LYS A 30 -17.35 -2.62 15.41
N PRO A 31 -16.78 -3.36 14.44
CA PRO A 31 -16.84 -2.96 13.04
C PRO A 31 -18.29 -2.96 12.56
N ASP A 32 -18.69 -1.92 11.83
CA ASP A 32 -20.01 -1.88 11.20
C ASP A 32 -20.02 -2.85 10.00
N PRO A 33 -20.87 -3.88 9.99
CA PRO A 33 -20.96 -4.82 8.87
C PRO A 33 -21.32 -4.15 7.54
N ALA A 34 -22.01 -3.00 7.57
CA ALA A 34 -22.38 -2.25 6.37
C ALA A 34 -21.16 -1.67 5.63
N LEU A 35 -20.00 -1.58 6.29
CA LEU A 35 -18.75 -1.14 5.66
C LEU A 35 -18.11 -2.22 4.77
N GLY A 36 -18.53 -3.48 4.86
CA GLY A 36 -18.04 -4.56 3.99
C GLY A 36 -16.51 -4.68 4.00
N TYR A 37 -15.89 -4.66 2.82
CA TYR A 37 -14.44 -4.79 2.65
C TYR A 37 -13.64 -3.62 3.25
N ILE A 38 -14.26 -2.46 3.49
CA ILE A 38 -13.62 -1.31 4.13
C ILE A 38 -13.11 -1.66 5.53
N ASN A 39 -13.76 -2.59 6.24
CA ASN A 39 -13.25 -3.09 7.52
C ASN A 39 -11.87 -3.75 7.36
N GLY A 40 -11.69 -4.55 6.31
CA GLY A 40 -10.42 -5.19 5.98
C GLY A 40 -9.35 -4.17 5.56
N GLU A 41 -9.71 -3.15 4.80
CA GLU A 41 -8.81 -2.03 4.45
C GLU A 41 -8.34 -1.28 5.71
N LEU A 42 -9.24 -0.98 6.64
CA LEU A 42 -8.88 -0.35 7.92
C LEU A 42 -7.95 -1.24 8.76
N ARG A 43 -8.07 -2.56 8.67
CA ARG A 43 -7.13 -3.50 9.31
C ARG A 43 -5.77 -3.54 8.62
N PHE A 44 -5.72 -3.41 7.30
CA PHE A 44 -4.46 -3.21 6.58
C PHE A 44 -3.73 -1.96 7.12
N TRP A 45 -4.43 -0.84 7.19
CA TRP A 45 -3.92 0.41 7.74
C TRP A 45 -3.44 0.28 9.19
N LEU A 46 -4.21 -0.42 10.02
CA LEU A 46 -3.84 -0.71 11.41
C LEU A 46 -2.55 -1.53 11.49
N GLY A 47 -2.42 -2.58 10.69
CA GLY A 47 -1.22 -3.42 10.67
C GLY A 47 0.02 -2.62 10.26
N TRP A 48 -0.09 -1.77 9.23
CA TRP A 48 1.03 -0.94 8.81
C TRP A 48 1.42 0.11 9.85
N ALA A 49 0.44 0.78 10.46
CA ALA A 49 0.68 1.73 11.53
C ALA A 49 1.39 1.07 12.73
N GLN A 50 0.95 -0.13 13.13
CA GLN A 50 1.58 -0.91 14.20
C GLN A 50 3.01 -1.34 13.87
N GLU A 51 3.26 -1.76 12.63
CA GLU A 51 4.61 -2.10 12.18
C GLU A 51 5.54 -0.89 12.31
N VAL A 52 5.10 0.29 11.86
CA VAL A 52 5.90 1.53 11.96
C VAL A 52 6.10 1.97 13.41
N ALA A 53 5.18 1.62 14.32
CA ALA A 53 5.36 1.79 15.76
C ALA A 53 6.35 0.79 16.39
N GLY A 54 6.84 -0.21 15.64
CA GLY A 54 7.72 -1.28 16.12
C GLY A 54 6.98 -2.46 16.76
N ASP A 55 5.65 -2.48 16.76
CA ASP A 55 4.85 -3.59 17.29
C ASP A 55 4.57 -4.64 16.21
N HIS A 56 5.62 -5.36 15.83
CA HIS A 56 5.56 -6.33 14.73
C HIS A 56 4.60 -7.49 15.01
N ALA A 57 4.45 -7.92 16.26
CA ALA A 57 3.55 -9.02 16.62
C ALA A 57 2.09 -8.63 16.37
N THR A 58 1.67 -7.47 16.88
CA THR A 58 0.30 -6.98 16.67
C THR A 58 0.05 -6.63 15.20
N ALA A 59 1.07 -6.10 14.50
CA ALA A 59 0.98 -5.82 13.06
C ALA A 59 0.64 -7.08 12.25
N GLN A 60 1.33 -8.20 12.53
CA GLN A 60 1.06 -9.49 11.91
C GLN A 60 -0.36 -9.98 12.18
N ASP A 61 -0.87 -9.82 13.41
CA ASP A 61 -2.24 -10.21 13.74
C ASP A 61 -3.27 -9.37 12.97
N SER A 62 -3.06 -8.05 12.87
CA SER A 62 -3.91 -7.14 12.12
C SER A 62 -3.94 -7.49 10.63
N TRP A 63 -2.79 -7.81 10.02
CA TRP A 63 -2.73 -8.22 8.62
C TRP A 63 -3.35 -9.60 8.36
N ARG A 64 -3.23 -10.57 9.27
CA ARG A 64 -3.93 -11.85 9.13
C ARG A 64 -5.45 -11.67 9.17
N GLN A 65 -5.94 -10.79 10.04
CA GLN A 65 -7.36 -10.44 10.10
C GLN A 65 -7.81 -9.71 8.82
N ALA A 66 -7.03 -8.72 8.36
CA ALA A 66 -7.30 -8.03 7.09
C ALA A 66 -7.43 -9.02 5.92
N ARG A 67 -6.48 -9.95 5.78
CA ARG A 67 -6.53 -10.98 4.75
C ARG A 67 -7.80 -11.84 4.84
N SER A 68 -8.12 -12.32 6.04
CA SER A 68 -9.31 -13.16 6.27
C SER A 68 -10.62 -12.44 5.95
N GLU A 69 -10.68 -11.12 6.17
CA GLU A 69 -11.87 -10.31 5.87
C GLU A 69 -11.98 -9.97 4.39
N LEU A 70 -10.86 -9.75 3.68
CA LEU A 70 -10.85 -9.35 2.27
C LEU A 70 -10.95 -10.51 1.28
N GLU A 71 -10.43 -11.70 1.60
CA GLU A 71 -10.45 -12.86 0.71
C GLU A 71 -11.85 -13.29 0.23
N PRO A 72 -12.91 -13.30 1.07
CA PRO A 72 -14.28 -13.60 0.61
C PRO A 72 -14.79 -12.61 -0.44
N PHE A 73 -14.55 -11.31 -0.25
CA PHE A 73 -14.97 -10.29 -1.22
C PHE A 73 -14.26 -10.46 -2.57
N LEU A 74 -12.99 -10.89 -2.58
CA LEU A 74 -12.27 -11.12 -3.83
C LEU A 74 -12.82 -12.33 -4.58
N LYS A 75 -13.34 -13.34 -3.87
CA LYS A 75 -14.01 -14.48 -4.51
C LYS A 75 -15.30 -14.05 -5.20
N GLU A 76 -16.06 -13.14 -4.58
CA GLU A 76 -17.29 -12.57 -5.16
C GLU A 76 -17.00 -11.60 -6.30
N GLN A 77 -15.89 -10.86 -6.22
CA GLN A 77 -15.50 -9.82 -7.16
C GLN A 77 -14.06 -10.04 -7.67
N PRO A 78 -13.82 -11.08 -8.48
CA PRO A 78 -12.47 -11.49 -8.88
C PRO A 78 -11.72 -10.45 -9.72
N GLU A 79 -12.40 -9.45 -10.26
CA GLU A 79 -11.79 -8.38 -11.08
C GLU A 79 -11.69 -7.05 -10.33
N ASN A 80 -11.99 -7.02 -9.03
CA ASN A 80 -11.89 -5.81 -8.22
C ASN A 80 -10.40 -5.47 -7.97
N SER A 81 -9.84 -4.62 -8.84
CA SER A 81 -8.43 -4.23 -8.82
C SER A 81 -7.96 -3.58 -7.49
N PRO A 82 -8.69 -2.64 -6.88
CA PRO A 82 -8.38 -2.15 -5.53
C PRO A 82 -8.19 -3.27 -4.51
N LEU A 83 -9.15 -4.20 -4.45
CA LEU A 83 -9.13 -5.31 -3.50
C LEU A 83 -7.96 -6.28 -3.73
N ILE A 84 -7.60 -6.52 -5.00
CA ILE A 84 -6.41 -7.30 -5.36
C ILE A 84 -5.14 -6.57 -4.86
N GLY A 85 -5.09 -5.25 -5.00
CA GLY A 85 -3.99 -4.40 -4.55
C GLY A 85 -3.80 -4.45 -3.03
N ASP A 86 -4.89 -4.33 -2.26
CA ASP A 86 -4.83 -4.42 -0.80
C ASP A 86 -4.35 -5.79 -0.33
N LEU A 87 -4.86 -6.87 -0.94
CA LEU A 87 -4.40 -8.23 -0.64
C LEU A 87 -2.92 -8.43 -1.01
N ALA A 88 -2.41 -7.76 -2.05
CA ALA A 88 -0.98 -7.78 -2.36
C ALA A 88 -0.15 -7.13 -1.24
N LEU A 89 -0.55 -5.95 -0.77
CA LEU A 89 0.12 -5.25 0.34
C LEU A 89 0.02 -6.00 1.66
N ILE A 90 -1.12 -6.62 1.95
CA ILE A 90 -1.31 -7.42 3.16
C ILE A 90 -0.40 -8.64 3.13
N ASN A 91 -0.34 -9.38 2.00
CA ASN A 91 0.55 -10.54 1.91
C ASN A 91 2.03 -10.14 1.95
N MET A 92 2.39 -8.95 1.43
CA MET A 92 3.72 -8.36 1.61
C MET A 92 4.02 -8.11 3.10
N GLY A 93 3.08 -7.55 3.86
CA GLY A 93 3.21 -7.38 5.31
C GLY A 93 3.37 -8.70 6.06
N LEU A 94 2.65 -9.74 5.62
CA LEU A 94 2.76 -11.11 6.16
C LEU A 94 4.05 -11.85 5.75
N GLY A 95 4.86 -11.28 4.87
CA GLY A 95 6.09 -11.90 4.36
C GLY A 95 5.86 -12.99 3.31
N ASP A 96 4.63 -13.15 2.80
CA ASP A 96 4.32 -14.09 1.71
C ASP A 96 4.64 -13.45 0.36
N LYS A 97 5.94 -13.48 0.02
CA LYS A 97 6.48 -12.92 -1.22
C LYS A 97 5.79 -13.42 -2.47
N ALA A 98 5.54 -14.74 -2.56
CA ALA A 98 4.98 -15.35 -3.75
C ALA A 98 3.56 -14.85 -4.01
N THR A 99 2.71 -14.87 -2.98
CA THR A 99 1.32 -14.39 -3.08
C THR A 99 1.27 -12.89 -3.34
N ALA A 100 2.10 -12.10 -2.63
CA ALA A 100 2.12 -10.65 -2.78
C ALA A 100 2.46 -10.20 -4.20
N LEU A 101 3.50 -10.78 -4.82
CA LEU A 101 3.90 -10.44 -6.18
C LEU A 101 2.88 -10.93 -7.21
N ALA A 102 2.35 -12.14 -7.05
CA ALA A 102 1.32 -12.68 -7.94
C ALA A 102 0.06 -11.80 -7.97
N LEU A 103 -0.37 -11.29 -6.82
CA LEU A 103 -1.50 -10.36 -6.74
C LEU A 103 -1.17 -8.99 -7.35
N ALA A 104 0.02 -8.44 -7.09
CA ALA A 104 0.44 -7.17 -7.71
C ALA A 104 0.49 -7.25 -9.24
N ASP A 105 0.98 -8.37 -9.79
CA ASP A 105 0.97 -8.63 -11.23
C ASP A 105 -0.46 -8.77 -11.78
N ARG A 106 -1.33 -9.49 -11.06
CA ARG A 106 -2.74 -9.63 -11.44
C ARG A 106 -3.44 -8.29 -11.48
N ALA A 107 -3.26 -7.43 -10.47
CA ALA A 107 -3.85 -6.09 -10.45
C ALA A 107 -3.42 -5.25 -11.67
N SER A 108 -2.14 -5.36 -12.04
CA SER A 108 -1.57 -4.66 -13.21
C SER A 108 -2.15 -5.18 -14.54
N ALA A 109 -2.49 -6.46 -14.62
CA ALA A 109 -3.15 -7.05 -15.79
C ALA A 109 -4.64 -6.66 -15.89
N THR A 110 -5.33 -6.46 -14.76
CA THR A 110 -6.75 -6.07 -14.73
C THR A 110 -6.98 -4.65 -15.25
N VAL A 111 -6.09 -3.71 -14.93
CA VAL A 111 -6.20 -2.32 -15.37
C VAL A 111 -4.92 -1.91 -16.12
N PRO A 112 -4.82 -2.21 -17.43
CA PRO A 112 -3.68 -1.80 -18.23
C PRO A 112 -3.60 -0.27 -18.29
N ILE A 113 -2.43 0.29 -17.99
CA ILE A 113 -2.21 1.74 -18.01
C ILE A 113 -2.46 2.36 -19.39
N GLU A 114 -2.30 1.57 -20.45
CA GLU A 114 -2.54 1.98 -21.83
C GLU A 114 -4.03 2.22 -22.11
N LYS A 115 -4.93 1.65 -21.29
CA LYS A 115 -6.38 1.81 -21.39
C LYS A 115 -6.91 2.89 -20.46
N ASP A 116 -6.34 3.00 -19.26
CA ASP A 116 -6.68 4.00 -18.27
C ASP A 116 -5.42 4.39 -17.50
N ALA A 117 -4.79 5.50 -17.88
CA ALA A 117 -3.57 5.97 -17.25
C ALA A 117 -3.78 6.40 -15.78
N VAL A 118 -5.00 6.81 -15.44
CA VAL A 118 -5.40 7.24 -14.10
C VAL A 118 -5.54 6.02 -13.20
N SER A 119 -6.43 5.08 -13.54
CA SER A 119 -6.68 3.89 -12.70
C SER A 119 -5.55 2.86 -12.81
N GLY A 120 -4.89 2.77 -13.97
CA GLY A 120 -3.77 1.84 -14.21
C GLY A 120 -2.46 2.26 -13.56
N SER A 121 -2.39 3.45 -12.96
CA SER A 121 -1.24 3.86 -12.16
C SER A 121 -1.21 3.21 -10.77
N ARG A 122 -2.37 2.95 -10.16
CA ARG A 122 -2.46 2.35 -8.82
C ARG A 122 -1.81 0.96 -8.74
N PRO A 123 -2.09 0.01 -9.65
CA PRO A 123 -1.44 -1.30 -9.60
C PRO A 123 0.08 -1.26 -9.74
N ILE A 124 0.62 -0.29 -10.50
CA ILE A 124 2.06 -0.11 -10.65
C ILE A 124 2.68 0.39 -9.34
N GLU A 125 1.99 1.27 -8.61
CA GLU A 125 2.44 1.71 -7.28
C GLU A 125 2.41 0.55 -6.27
N ILE A 126 1.34 -0.26 -6.27
CA ILE A 126 1.27 -1.46 -5.44
C ILE A 126 2.46 -2.38 -5.74
N LEU A 127 2.73 -2.62 -7.03
CA LEU A 127 3.88 -3.43 -7.44
C LEU A 127 5.20 -2.86 -6.94
N ALA A 128 5.41 -1.55 -7.06
CA ALA A 128 6.63 -0.90 -6.60
C ALA A 128 6.87 -1.12 -5.09
N ARG A 129 5.80 -0.99 -4.29
CA ARG A 129 5.83 -1.18 -2.83
C ARG A 129 6.10 -2.64 -2.44
N VAL A 130 5.39 -3.58 -3.07
CA VAL A 130 5.58 -5.01 -2.84
C VAL A 130 7.00 -5.42 -3.23
N ALA A 131 7.46 -5.04 -4.42
CA ALA A 131 8.81 -5.36 -4.89
C ALA A 131 9.90 -4.79 -3.96
N ALA A 132 9.73 -3.55 -3.49
CA ALA A 132 10.68 -2.92 -2.55
C ALA A 132 10.81 -3.73 -1.26
N ARG A 133 9.67 -4.09 -0.65
CA ARG A 133 9.62 -4.83 0.63
C ARG A 133 10.04 -6.29 0.49
N MET A 134 9.86 -6.88 -0.68
CA MET A 134 10.19 -8.29 -0.96
C MET A 134 11.59 -8.49 -1.56
N GLY A 135 12.44 -7.46 -1.53
CA GLY A 135 13.83 -7.56 -1.98
C GLY A 135 13.99 -7.69 -3.50
N GLU A 136 13.12 -7.05 -4.28
CA GLU A 136 13.22 -6.93 -5.74
C GLU A 136 13.49 -5.47 -6.15
N PRO A 137 14.66 -4.90 -5.79
CA PRO A 137 14.93 -3.47 -5.97
C PRO A 137 14.87 -3.04 -7.43
N ASP A 138 15.36 -3.87 -8.37
CA ASP A 138 15.33 -3.55 -9.80
C ASP A 138 13.90 -3.37 -10.31
N ARG A 139 12.99 -4.25 -9.89
CA ARG A 139 11.58 -4.21 -10.27
C ARG A 139 10.85 -3.04 -9.62
N ALA A 140 11.15 -2.78 -8.34
CA ALA A 140 10.62 -1.63 -7.62
C ALA A 140 11.03 -0.32 -8.29
N ILE A 141 12.33 -0.13 -8.55
CA ILE A 141 12.88 1.09 -9.15
C ILE A 141 12.34 1.31 -10.57
N ALA A 142 12.19 0.26 -11.38
CA ALA A 142 11.60 0.37 -12.71
C ALA A 142 10.13 0.85 -12.66
N ALA A 143 9.34 0.33 -11.72
CA ALA A 143 7.96 0.79 -11.50
C ALA A 143 7.92 2.25 -11.01
N LEU A 144 8.78 2.64 -10.07
CA LEU A 144 8.88 4.01 -9.57
C LEU A 144 9.27 5.01 -10.67
N GLN A 145 10.21 4.65 -11.55
CA GLN A 145 10.59 5.47 -12.71
C GLN A 145 9.40 5.73 -13.64
N LYS A 146 8.62 4.67 -13.94
CA LYS A 146 7.42 4.80 -14.76
C LYS A 146 6.41 5.74 -14.12
N LEU A 147 6.11 5.56 -12.82
CA LEU A 147 5.15 6.39 -12.08
C LEU A 147 5.54 7.87 -12.05
N LEU A 148 6.82 8.19 -11.83
CA LEU A 148 7.29 9.57 -11.80
C LEU A 148 7.35 10.24 -13.17
N SER A 149 7.24 9.47 -14.26
CA SER A 149 7.26 9.97 -15.64
C SER A 149 5.88 10.31 -16.20
N ILE A 150 4.80 10.01 -15.47
CA ILE A 150 3.41 10.19 -15.92
C ILE A 150 2.59 10.95 -14.87
N PRO A 151 1.57 11.73 -15.28
CA PRO A 151 0.53 12.16 -14.36
C PRO A 151 -0.22 10.92 -13.81
N CYS A 152 -0.15 10.69 -12.51
CA CYS A 152 -0.77 9.55 -11.85
C CYS A 152 -1.54 9.97 -10.60
N TYR A 153 -2.39 9.07 -10.09
CA TYR A 153 -3.01 9.21 -8.78
C TYR A 153 -2.48 8.10 -7.86
N GLY A 154 -2.17 8.43 -6.61
CA GLY A 154 -1.61 7.48 -5.67
C GLY A 154 -2.59 6.38 -5.27
N ALA A 155 -2.02 5.24 -4.87
CA ALA A 155 -2.76 4.08 -4.40
C ALA A 155 -3.18 4.17 -2.92
N LEU A 156 -2.47 4.95 -2.10
CA LEU A 156 -2.65 4.96 -0.63
C LEU A 156 -3.27 6.25 -0.07
N ALA A 157 -2.85 7.41 -0.57
CA ALA A 157 -3.56 8.67 -0.34
C ALA A 157 -4.38 8.96 -1.58
N GLU A 158 -5.69 8.82 -1.47
CA GLU A 158 -6.56 9.02 -2.62
C GLU A 158 -6.32 10.39 -3.25
N ASN A 159 -6.01 10.37 -4.54
CA ASN A 159 -5.74 11.51 -5.40
C ASN A 159 -4.42 12.27 -5.18
N ALA A 160 -3.50 11.77 -4.34
CA ALA A 160 -2.15 12.34 -4.23
C ALA A 160 -1.15 11.51 -5.05
N PRO A 161 -0.50 12.06 -6.10
CA PRO A 161 0.49 11.32 -6.88
C PRO A 161 1.67 10.90 -6.02
N LEU A 162 2.32 9.80 -6.40
CA LEU A 162 3.62 9.46 -5.85
C LEU A 162 4.62 10.54 -6.30
N THR A 163 5.30 11.16 -5.34
CA THR A 163 6.29 12.22 -5.60
C THR A 163 7.65 11.83 -5.04
N SER A 164 8.72 12.47 -5.52
CA SER A 164 10.06 12.32 -4.93
C SER A 164 10.07 12.59 -3.43
N ALA A 165 9.25 13.52 -2.94
CA ALA A 165 9.09 13.76 -1.51
C ALA A 165 8.47 12.57 -0.76
N LEU A 166 7.43 11.96 -1.32
CA LEU A 166 6.84 10.76 -0.73
C LEU A 166 7.80 9.57 -0.73
N LEU A 167 8.63 9.40 -1.77
CA LEU A 167 9.65 8.34 -1.79
C LEU A 167 10.63 8.46 -0.61
N ARG A 168 10.97 9.69 -0.20
CA ARG A 168 11.85 9.93 0.95
C ARG A 168 11.17 9.59 2.29
N LEU A 169 9.87 9.88 2.42
CA LEU A 169 9.15 9.77 3.69
C LEU A 169 8.60 8.35 3.95
N ASP A 170 8.10 7.69 2.91
CA ASP A 170 7.28 6.49 3.03
C ASP A 170 8.08 5.24 3.47
N PRO A 171 7.68 4.59 4.59
CA PRO A 171 8.33 3.37 5.11
C PRO A 171 8.45 2.22 4.14
N MET A 172 7.54 2.09 3.18
CA MET A 172 7.56 0.95 2.27
C MET A 172 8.77 0.98 1.34
N PHE A 173 9.41 2.14 1.17
CA PHE A 173 10.63 2.30 0.37
C PHE A 173 11.91 2.32 1.21
N ASP A 174 11.82 2.16 2.54
CA ASP A 174 13.00 2.07 3.41
C ASP A 174 14.04 1.05 2.91
N PRO A 175 13.67 -0.15 2.40
CA PRO A 175 14.65 -1.12 1.89
C PRO A 175 15.42 -0.66 0.63
N LEU A 176 14.95 0.35 -0.09
CA LEU A 176 15.61 0.89 -1.28
C LEU A 176 16.62 2.01 -0.95
N ARG A 177 16.58 2.54 0.27
CA ARG A 177 17.49 3.62 0.70
C ARG A 177 18.93 3.15 0.63
N GLY A 178 19.79 3.97 0.03
CA GLY A 178 21.18 3.61 -0.26
C GLY A 178 21.43 3.01 -1.65
N ASP A 179 20.39 2.63 -2.42
CA ASP A 179 20.55 2.35 -3.85
C ASP A 179 20.66 3.68 -4.62
N PRO A 180 21.78 3.96 -5.34
CA PRO A 180 21.97 5.23 -6.04
C PRO A 180 20.88 5.57 -7.05
N ARG A 181 20.23 4.55 -7.64
CA ARG A 181 19.15 4.72 -8.61
C ARG A 181 17.88 5.19 -7.92
N PHE A 182 17.58 4.64 -6.73
CA PHE A 182 16.46 5.09 -5.91
C PHE A 182 16.70 6.51 -5.38
N GLU A 183 17.90 6.79 -4.87
CA GLU A 183 18.25 8.13 -4.35
C GLU A 183 18.07 9.22 -5.41
N LYS A 184 18.40 8.93 -6.67
CA LYS A 184 18.17 9.84 -7.79
C LYS A 184 16.68 10.18 -8.00
N LEU A 185 15.79 9.20 -7.85
CA LEU A 185 14.33 9.40 -7.97
C LEU A 185 13.78 10.15 -6.76
N ALA A 186 14.27 9.80 -5.58
CA ALA A 186 13.86 10.40 -4.32
C ALA A 186 14.33 11.86 -4.21
N HIS A 187 15.39 12.27 -4.92
CA HIS A 187 15.94 13.63 -4.87
C HIS A 187 15.85 14.39 -6.20
N SER A 188 15.09 13.90 -7.18
CA SER A 188 14.80 14.70 -8.37
C SER A 188 13.91 15.88 -8.00
N ASP A 189 14.25 17.07 -8.49
CA ASP A 189 13.35 18.22 -8.45
C ASP A 189 12.09 17.86 -9.25
N GLY A 190 10.93 17.92 -8.60
CA GLY A 190 9.65 17.70 -9.28
C GLY A 190 9.53 18.72 -10.42
N LYS A 191 9.44 18.22 -11.65
CA LYS A 191 9.07 19.06 -12.78
C LYS A 191 7.57 19.32 -12.77
#